data_AF-A0A6M3LL44-F1
#
_entry.id   AF-A0A6M3LL44-F1
#
_cell.length_a   1.000
_cell.length_b   1.000
_cell.length_c   1.000
_cell.angle_alpha   90.00
_cell.angle_beta   90.00
_cell.angle_gamma   90.00
#
_symmetry.space_group_name_H-M   'P 1'
#
loop_
_entity.id
_entity.type
_entity.pdbx_description
1 polymer ?
#
loop_
_entity_poly.entity_id
_entity_poly.type
_entity_poly.pdbx_seq_one_letter_code
_entity_poly.pdbx_strand_id
1 'polypeptide(L)'
;MRKLATIQRIEKLEPIEGADRIEKATVLGWETVVKLGDFNEGDLCIYIEIDSILPIHEVFDFMANRKYRVKTAKFKKQISCGLVMPLDILKYFKGGEDITLAVGLDVSEILGVRKYDPEAAKEKRMFIHSSRKKRNFILEYMLSYPWFRKLCWNFGYKSVYNFPFFLSKTDEERIQNIPHVFKQYKDTEMYSMEKLDGCLSENTLIETAYGLKTIKEICETKYSDEVLSYNTNKRIFEWNKIIGHSIIQNNNDWYEIELENGKLVTITGDHKVFLSKENRYEKVKNLKDDDIVEFI
;
A
#
# COMPACT_ATOMS: atom_id res chain seq x y z
N MET A 1 -2.55 -5.21 -11.86
CA MET A 1 -3.13 -4.12 -11.03
C MET A 1 -4.11 -4.80 -10.09
N ARG A 2 -4.10 -4.47 -8.79
CA ARG A 2 -4.99 -5.08 -7.80
C ARG A 2 -6.45 -4.83 -8.18
N LYS A 3 -7.32 -5.84 -8.00
CA LYS A 3 -8.77 -5.69 -8.17
C LYS A 3 -9.31 -4.92 -6.95
N LEU A 4 -9.90 -3.74 -7.17
CA LEU A 4 -10.33 -2.86 -6.07
C LEU A 4 -11.82 -3.00 -5.78
N ALA A 5 -12.63 -3.26 -6.79
CA ALA A 5 -14.05 -3.53 -6.69
C ALA A 5 -14.39 -4.79 -7.49
N THR A 6 -14.97 -5.80 -6.84
CA THR A 6 -15.31 -7.07 -7.48
C THR A 6 -16.73 -7.52 -7.13
N ILE A 7 -17.38 -8.22 -8.06
CA ILE A 7 -18.65 -8.89 -7.77
C ILE A 7 -18.36 -10.12 -6.91
N GLN A 8 -18.98 -10.21 -5.74
CA GLN A 8 -18.80 -11.30 -4.78
C GLN A 8 -20.15 -11.75 -4.22
N ARG A 9 -20.15 -12.82 -3.43
CA ARG A 9 -21.32 -13.23 -2.63
C ARG A 9 -21.18 -12.83 -1.19
N ILE A 10 -22.34 -12.59 -0.58
CA ILE A 10 -22.46 -12.54 0.88
C ILE A 10 -22.46 -13.97 1.40
N GLU A 11 -21.39 -14.33 2.09
CA GLU A 11 -21.20 -15.68 2.66
C GLU A 11 -22.03 -15.87 3.92
N LYS A 12 -22.19 -14.81 4.72
CA LYS A 12 -22.88 -14.86 6.01
C LYS A 12 -23.36 -13.48 6.46
N LEU A 13 -24.51 -13.41 7.12
CA LEU A 13 -25.01 -12.23 7.81
C LEU A 13 -25.23 -12.53 9.29
N GLU A 14 -24.73 -11.64 10.15
CA GLU A 14 -24.82 -11.80 11.60
C GLU A 14 -25.25 -10.49 12.27
N PRO A 15 -26.17 -10.52 13.25
CA PRO A 15 -26.55 -9.32 13.98
C PRO A 15 -25.37 -8.79 14.80
N ILE A 16 -25.26 -7.46 14.89
CA ILE A 16 -24.23 -6.81 15.72
C ILE A 16 -24.84 -6.50 17.08
N GLU A 17 -24.16 -6.92 18.16
CA GLU A 17 -24.63 -6.69 19.52
C GLU A 17 -24.87 -5.18 19.80
N GLY A 18 -26.09 -4.88 20.23
CA GLY A 18 -26.52 -3.52 20.54
C GLY A 18 -26.72 -2.63 19.31
N ALA A 19 -26.80 -3.16 18.08
CA ALA A 19 -27.06 -2.41 16.86
C ALA A 19 -28.41 -2.80 16.22
N ASP A 20 -29.32 -1.84 16.06
CA ASP A 20 -30.67 -2.13 15.55
C ASP A 20 -30.84 -1.90 14.04
N ARG A 21 -29.88 -1.21 13.40
CA ARG A 21 -29.96 -0.77 12.00
C ARG A 21 -28.89 -1.36 11.08
N ILE A 22 -27.94 -2.09 11.65
CA ILE A 22 -26.77 -2.59 10.95
C ILE A 22 -26.49 -4.02 11.36
N GLU A 23 -25.95 -4.78 10.43
CA GLU A 23 -25.53 -6.16 10.62
C GLU A 23 -24.14 -6.38 9.99
N LYS A 24 -23.49 -7.47 10.38
CA LYS A 24 -22.17 -7.86 9.89
C LYS A 24 -22.35 -8.79 8.69
N ALA A 25 -21.88 -8.37 7.53
CA ALA A 25 -21.74 -9.21 6.36
C ALA A 25 -20.31 -9.77 6.26
N THR A 26 -20.22 -11.06 5.94
CA THR A 26 -18.97 -11.71 5.56
C THR A 26 -18.93 -11.86 4.04
N VAL A 27 -17.89 -11.34 3.41
CA VAL A 27 -17.65 -11.45 1.97
C VAL A 27 -16.23 -11.94 1.76
N LEU A 28 -16.06 -13.10 1.13
CA LEU A 28 -14.78 -13.83 1.11
C LEU A 28 -14.26 -14.04 2.56
N GLY A 29 -13.05 -13.57 2.88
CA GLY A 29 -12.50 -13.55 4.24
C GLY A 29 -12.63 -12.19 4.94
N TRP A 30 -13.44 -11.27 4.43
CA TRP A 30 -13.62 -9.93 4.98
C TRP A 30 -14.92 -9.80 5.76
N GLU A 31 -14.86 -9.06 6.87
CA GLU A 31 -16.03 -8.62 7.62
C GLU A 31 -16.33 -7.14 7.27
N THR A 32 -17.54 -6.86 6.81
CA THR A 32 -18.04 -5.51 6.50
C THR A 32 -19.40 -5.29 7.15
N VAL A 33 -19.65 -4.07 7.60
CA VAL A 33 -20.95 -3.67 8.15
C VAL A 33 -21.87 -3.18 7.03
N VAL A 34 -23.07 -3.75 6.94
CA VAL A 34 -24.14 -3.37 6.01
C VAL A 34 -25.38 -2.92 6.80
N LYS A 35 -26.34 -2.27 6.14
CA LYS A 35 -27.61 -1.95 6.82
C LYS A 35 -28.46 -3.22 6.89
N LEU A 36 -29.23 -3.31 7.97
CA LEU A 36 -30.12 -4.43 8.21
C LEU A 36 -31.16 -4.53 7.08
N GLY A 37 -31.23 -5.68 6.42
CA GLY A 37 -32.21 -5.95 5.36
C GLY A 37 -31.84 -5.45 3.97
N ASP A 38 -30.64 -4.87 3.78
CA ASP A 38 -30.16 -4.51 2.43
C ASP A 38 -29.79 -5.76 1.60
N PHE A 39 -29.51 -6.90 2.25
CA PHE A 39 -29.04 -8.13 1.61
C PHE A 39 -29.51 -9.39 2.34
N ASN A 40 -29.44 -10.53 1.64
CA ASN A 40 -29.58 -11.87 2.19
C ASN A 40 -28.30 -12.70 1.98
N GLU A 41 -28.14 -13.79 2.74
CA GLU A 41 -27.05 -14.74 2.52
C GLU A 41 -27.15 -15.38 1.13
N GLY A 42 -26.03 -15.43 0.40
CA GLY A 42 -25.95 -15.93 -0.97
C GLY A 42 -26.17 -14.87 -2.06
N ASP A 43 -26.65 -13.68 -1.70
CA ASP A 43 -26.85 -12.57 -2.64
C ASP A 43 -25.53 -12.12 -3.26
N LEU A 44 -25.61 -11.69 -4.52
CA LEU A 44 -24.50 -11.04 -5.21
C LEU A 44 -24.40 -9.57 -4.80
N CYS A 45 -23.19 -9.13 -4.52
CA CYS A 45 -22.87 -7.77 -4.15
C CYS A 45 -21.59 -7.30 -4.82
N ILE A 46 -21.35 -6.00 -4.82
CA ILE A 46 -20.06 -5.41 -5.18
C ILE A 46 -19.29 -5.18 -3.90
N TYR A 47 -18.17 -5.88 -3.77
CA TYR A 47 -17.23 -5.66 -2.68
C TYR A 47 -16.12 -4.73 -3.13
N ILE A 48 -15.98 -3.59 -2.44
CA ILE A 48 -14.94 -2.59 -2.65
C ILE A 48 -13.93 -2.69 -1.50
N GLU A 49 -12.69 -2.96 -1.85
CA GLU A 49 -11.63 -3.21 -0.89
C GLU A 49 -11.15 -1.95 -0.17
N ILE A 50 -10.52 -2.13 0.99
CA ILE A 50 -9.78 -1.08 1.68
C ILE A 50 -8.66 -0.51 0.81
N ASP A 51 -8.31 0.75 1.05
CA ASP A 51 -7.39 1.55 0.23
C ASP A 51 -7.94 1.87 -1.16
N SER A 52 -9.26 1.88 -1.31
CA SER A 52 -9.96 2.38 -2.50
C SER A 52 -10.41 3.83 -2.31
N ILE A 53 -10.33 4.62 -3.38
CA ILE A 53 -10.93 5.95 -3.55
C ILE A 53 -12.10 5.81 -4.51
N LEU A 54 -13.30 6.11 -4.02
CA LEU A 54 -14.53 6.11 -4.81
C LEU A 54 -14.62 7.40 -5.65
N PRO A 55 -15.29 7.37 -6.82
CA PRO A 55 -15.60 8.59 -7.55
C PRO A 55 -16.58 9.45 -6.76
N ILE A 56 -16.58 10.75 -7.06
CA ILE A 56 -17.62 11.67 -6.57
C ILE A 56 -18.89 11.37 -7.37
N HIS A 57 -19.87 10.73 -6.73
CA HIS A 57 -21.14 10.34 -7.34
C HIS A 57 -22.20 10.17 -6.24
N GLU A 58 -23.47 10.46 -6.54
CA GLU A 58 -24.62 10.39 -5.62
C GLU A 58 -24.69 9.08 -4.82
N VAL A 59 -24.50 7.93 -5.48
CA VAL A 59 -24.47 6.61 -4.83
C VAL A 59 -23.41 6.45 -3.74
N PHE A 60 -22.38 7.30 -3.74
CA PHE A 60 -21.29 7.32 -2.75
C PHE A 60 -21.29 8.57 -1.86
N ASP A 61 -22.32 9.43 -1.92
CA ASP A 61 -22.35 10.69 -1.16
C ASP A 61 -22.26 10.48 0.36
N PHE A 62 -22.74 9.34 0.86
CA PHE A 62 -22.59 8.97 2.28
C PHE A 62 -21.12 8.81 2.71
N MET A 63 -20.18 8.68 1.75
CA MET A 63 -18.74 8.63 1.97
C MET A 63 -18.06 10.00 1.87
N ALA A 64 -18.78 11.09 1.60
CA ALA A 64 -18.22 12.44 1.45
C ALA A 64 -17.43 12.88 2.71
N ASN A 65 -17.98 12.63 3.90
CA ASN A 65 -17.30 12.92 5.18
C ASN A 65 -15.99 12.14 5.37
N ARG A 66 -15.81 11.04 4.65
CA ARG A 66 -14.60 10.22 4.63
C ARG A 66 -13.71 10.50 3.42
N LYS A 67 -13.97 11.60 2.70
CA LYS A 67 -13.26 11.98 1.47
C LYS A 67 -13.29 10.85 0.43
N TYR A 68 -14.41 10.12 0.34
CA TYR A 68 -14.61 8.99 -0.58
C TYR A 68 -13.59 7.85 -0.42
N ARG A 69 -12.88 7.78 0.71
CA ARG A 69 -11.87 6.75 0.98
C ARG A 69 -12.46 5.59 1.76
N VAL A 70 -12.32 4.38 1.21
CA VAL A 70 -12.61 3.14 1.90
C VAL A 70 -11.42 2.78 2.78
N LYS A 71 -11.66 2.68 4.09
CA LYS A 71 -10.67 2.33 5.12
C LYS A 71 -11.32 1.41 6.14
N THR A 72 -10.50 0.69 6.88
CA THR A 72 -10.97 -0.01 8.08
C THR A 72 -11.66 0.97 9.02
N ALA A 73 -12.87 0.60 9.44
CA ALA A 73 -13.68 1.33 10.40
C ALA A 73 -14.15 0.39 11.50
N LYS A 74 -14.66 0.96 12.59
CA LYS A 74 -15.21 0.20 13.72
C LYS A 74 -16.57 0.78 14.08
N PHE A 75 -17.59 -0.07 14.17
CA PHE A 75 -18.97 0.31 14.50
C PHE A 75 -19.45 -0.58 15.64
N LYS A 76 -19.84 0.02 16.78
CA LYS A 76 -20.28 -0.73 17.98
C LYS A 76 -19.40 -1.95 18.30
N LYS A 77 -18.08 -1.74 18.31
CA LYS A 77 -17.02 -2.75 18.51
C LYS A 77 -16.79 -3.74 17.36
N GLN A 78 -17.66 -3.83 16.36
CA GLN A 78 -17.45 -4.64 15.15
C GLN A 78 -16.48 -3.96 14.17
N ILE A 79 -15.50 -4.70 13.66
CA ILE A 79 -14.59 -4.23 12.60
C ILE A 79 -15.34 -4.28 11.26
N SER A 80 -15.15 -3.25 10.45
CA SER A 80 -15.68 -3.14 9.10
C SER A 80 -14.54 -2.80 8.15
N CYS A 81 -14.14 -3.79 7.34
CA CYS A 81 -13.05 -3.70 6.37
C CYS A 81 -13.62 -3.85 4.97
N GLY A 82 -13.67 -2.73 4.24
CA GLY A 82 -14.23 -2.67 2.90
C GLY A 82 -15.59 -1.97 2.88
N LEU A 83 -16.22 -1.96 1.71
CA LEU A 83 -17.56 -1.44 1.48
C LEU A 83 -18.32 -2.41 0.58
N VAL A 84 -19.52 -2.78 0.98
CA VAL A 84 -20.42 -3.63 0.20
C VAL A 84 -21.52 -2.76 -0.40
N MET A 85 -21.74 -2.89 -1.70
CA MET A 85 -22.78 -2.17 -2.44
C MET A 85 -23.67 -3.14 -3.23
N PRO A 86 -24.97 -2.83 -3.43
CA PRO A 86 -25.85 -3.61 -4.29
C PRO A 86 -25.38 -3.58 -5.75
N LEU A 87 -25.68 -4.63 -6.52
CA LEU A 87 -25.38 -4.68 -7.96
C LEU A 87 -26.05 -3.54 -8.75
N ASP A 88 -27.19 -3.08 -8.26
CA ASP A 88 -28.01 -2.03 -8.88
C ASP A 88 -27.24 -0.72 -9.09
N ILE A 89 -26.14 -0.47 -8.35
CA ILE A 89 -25.35 0.74 -8.57
C ILE A 89 -24.68 0.76 -9.95
N LEU A 90 -24.44 -0.39 -10.58
CA LEU A 90 -23.73 -0.45 -11.86
C LEU A 90 -24.46 0.30 -12.97
N LYS A 91 -25.80 0.32 -12.96
CA LYS A 91 -26.61 1.01 -13.98
C LYS A 91 -26.34 2.52 -14.05
N TYR A 92 -25.83 3.12 -12.98
CA TYR A 92 -25.48 4.54 -12.95
C TYR A 92 -24.11 4.83 -13.57
N PHE A 93 -23.33 3.80 -13.90
CA PHE A 93 -22.00 3.93 -14.48
C PHE A 93 -21.98 3.43 -15.92
N LYS A 94 -21.22 4.14 -16.76
CA LYS A 94 -21.10 3.81 -18.18
C LYS A 94 -20.51 2.41 -18.36
N GLY A 95 -21.22 1.56 -19.12
CA GLY A 95 -20.83 0.16 -19.34
C GLY A 95 -21.32 -0.81 -18.26
N GLY A 96 -22.13 -0.33 -17.30
CA GLY A 96 -22.73 -1.12 -16.23
C GLY A 96 -23.87 -2.05 -16.65
N GLU A 97 -24.62 -1.68 -17.69
CA GLU A 97 -25.85 -2.38 -18.09
C GLU A 97 -25.60 -3.66 -18.90
N ASP A 98 -24.48 -3.73 -19.62
CA ASP A 98 -24.15 -4.84 -20.54
C ASP A 98 -23.23 -5.91 -19.92
N ILE A 99 -23.15 -5.98 -18.60
CA ILE A 99 -22.18 -6.83 -17.90
C ILE A 99 -22.79 -8.19 -17.56
N THR A 100 -22.06 -9.26 -17.89
CA THR A 100 -22.37 -10.59 -17.35
C THR A 100 -22.02 -10.63 -15.86
N LEU A 101 -23.02 -10.74 -15.01
CA LEU A 101 -22.87 -10.81 -13.56
C LEU A 101 -22.24 -12.15 -13.14
N ALA A 102 -20.91 -12.17 -13.04
CA ALA A 102 -20.13 -13.32 -12.60
C ALA A 102 -19.35 -13.00 -11.32
N VAL A 103 -19.32 -13.95 -10.38
CA VAL A 103 -18.49 -13.84 -9.16
C VAL A 103 -17.01 -13.73 -9.55
N GLY A 104 -16.29 -12.83 -8.90
CA GLY A 104 -14.88 -12.54 -9.14
C GLY A 104 -14.61 -11.55 -10.28
N LEU A 105 -15.66 -11.06 -10.97
CA LEU A 105 -15.54 -10.05 -12.01
C LEU A 105 -15.05 -8.73 -11.42
N ASP A 106 -14.01 -8.14 -12.03
CA ASP A 106 -13.49 -6.83 -11.66
C ASP A 106 -14.33 -5.72 -12.30
N VAL A 107 -14.92 -4.89 -11.46
CA VAL A 107 -15.74 -3.73 -11.85
C VAL A 107 -15.10 -2.40 -11.44
N SER A 108 -13.80 -2.42 -11.05
CA SER A 108 -13.06 -1.25 -10.59
C SER A 108 -13.05 -0.11 -11.61
N GLU A 109 -12.81 -0.42 -12.88
CA GLU A 109 -12.76 0.57 -13.96
C GLU A 109 -14.14 1.18 -14.24
N ILE A 110 -15.17 0.34 -14.21
CA ILE A 110 -16.57 0.71 -14.48
C ILE A 110 -17.05 1.69 -13.42
N LEU A 111 -16.78 1.38 -12.15
CA LEU A 111 -17.08 2.26 -11.02
C LEU A 111 -16.09 3.43 -10.89
N GLY A 112 -15.04 3.51 -11.71
CA GLY A 112 -14.02 4.57 -11.61
C GLY A 112 -13.24 4.57 -10.29
N VAL A 113 -13.16 3.42 -9.60
CA VAL A 113 -12.47 3.26 -8.32
C VAL A 113 -10.96 3.27 -8.53
N ARG A 114 -10.23 4.01 -7.68
CA ARG A 114 -8.78 4.16 -7.77
C ARG A 114 -8.09 3.72 -6.49
N LYS A 115 -6.88 3.17 -6.59
CA LYS A 115 -6.08 2.83 -5.42
C LYS A 115 -5.64 4.11 -4.70
N TYR A 116 -5.87 4.19 -3.41
CA TYR A 116 -5.26 5.16 -2.52
C TYR A 116 -3.81 4.74 -2.27
N ASP A 117 -2.88 5.50 -2.83
CA ASP A 117 -1.45 5.27 -2.67
C ASP A 117 -0.76 6.62 -2.42
N PRO A 118 -0.47 6.97 -1.15
CA PRO A 118 0.08 8.27 -0.81
C PRO A 118 1.49 8.45 -1.36
N GLU A 119 2.27 7.36 -1.47
CA GLU A 119 3.64 7.37 -1.99
C GLU A 119 3.62 7.62 -3.50
N ALA A 120 2.82 6.85 -4.26
CA ALA A 120 2.67 7.09 -5.69
C ALA A 120 2.08 8.48 -6.00
N ALA A 121 1.21 9.02 -5.13
CA ALA A 121 0.70 10.39 -5.26
C ALA A 121 1.79 11.44 -5.01
N LYS A 122 2.66 11.23 -4.01
CA LYS A 122 3.83 12.09 -3.76
C LYS A 122 4.80 12.04 -4.94
N GLU A 123 5.16 10.83 -5.43
CA GLU A 123 6.02 10.64 -6.61
C GLU A 123 5.49 11.38 -7.83
N LYS A 124 4.19 11.25 -8.14
CA LYS A 124 3.56 11.99 -9.25
C LYS A 124 3.66 13.51 -9.08
N ARG A 125 3.40 14.03 -7.88
CA ARG A 125 3.53 15.48 -7.61
C ARG A 125 4.97 15.95 -7.80
N MET A 126 5.94 15.17 -7.35
CA MET A 126 7.36 15.47 -7.52
C MET A 126 7.81 15.38 -8.96
N PHE A 127 7.34 14.39 -9.72
CA PHE A 127 7.59 14.31 -11.16
C PHE A 127 7.02 15.55 -11.86
N ILE A 128 5.79 15.97 -11.53
CA ILE A 128 5.20 17.21 -12.07
C ILE A 128 6.04 18.44 -11.67
N HIS A 129 6.55 18.49 -10.44
CA HIS A 129 7.38 19.61 -9.95
C HIS A 129 8.75 19.64 -10.63
N SER A 130 9.44 18.51 -10.79
CA SER A 130 10.72 18.42 -11.51
C SER A 130 10.56 18.65 -13.01
N SER A 131 9.39 18.31 -13.56
CA SER A 131 9.00 18.57 -14.96
C SER A 131 8.67 20.05 -15.21
N ARG A 132 8.42 20.86 -14.16
CA ARG A 132 8.39 22.33 -14.25
C ARG A 132 9.82 22.88 -14.41
N LYS A 133 10.53 22.45 -15.45
CA LYS A 133 11.66 23.24 -15.98
C LYS A 133 11.11 24.61 -16.43
N LYS A 134 11.91 25.68 -16.28
CA LYS A 134 11.57 27.02 -16.79
C LYS A 134 11.01 26.88 -18.21
N ARG A 135 9.79 27.41 -18.45
CA ARG A 135 9.15 27.41 -19.78
C ARG A 135 10.11 28.07 -20.76
N ASN A 136 10.75 27.29 -21.61
CA ASN A 136 11.58 27.83 -22.68
C ASN A 136 10.66 28.28 -23.80
N PHE A 137 10.30 29.57 -23.80
CA PHE A 137 9.40 30.19 -24.77
C PHE A 137 9.80 29.88 -26.23
N ILE A 138 11.10 29.83 -26.52
CA ILE A 138 11.64 29.47 -27.83
C ILE A 138 11.27 28.04 -28.20
N LEU A 139 11.43 27.08 -27.28
CA LEU A 139 11.08 25.68 -27.53
C LEU A 139 9.55 25.53 -27.69
N GLU A 140 8.75 26.23 -26.91
CA GLU A 140 7.28 26.24 -26.98
C GLU A 140 6.79 26.83 -28.32
N TYR A 141 7.43 27.92 -28.78
CA TYR A 141 7.20 28.51 -30.10
C TYR A 141 7.63 27.57 -31.24
N MET A 142 8.79 26.92 -31.14
CA MET A 142 9.23 25.95 -32.15
C MET A 142 8.32 24.73 -32.20
N LEU A 143 7.82 24.24 -31.06
CA LEU A 143 6.82 23.18 -30.98
C LEU A 143 5.46 23.57 -31.58
N SER A 144 5.19 24.85 -31.82
CA SER A 144 3.98 25.25 -32.56
C SER A 144 4.02 24.78 -34.02
N TYR A 145 5.22 24.62 -34.60
CA TYR A 145 5.39 24.21 -35.99
C TYR A 145 5.27 22.69 -36.18
N PRO A 146 4.38 22.21 -37.07
CA PRO A 146 4.16 20.77 -37.31
C PRO A 146 5.42 20.00 -37.73
N TRP A 147 6.30 20.61 -38.54
CA TRP A 147 7.55 20.00 -38.99
C TRP A 147 8.54 19.78 -37.84
N PHE A 148 8.59 20.72 -36.89
CA PHE A 148 9.47 20.65 -35.72
C PHE A 148 8.96 19.63 -34.71
N ARG A 149 7.64 19.50 -34.50
CA ARG A 149 7.06 18.40 -33.71
C ARG A 149 7.44 17.03 -34.27
N LYS A 150 7.37 16.88 -35.60
CA LYS A 150 7.72 15.64 -36.32
C LYS A 150 9.21 15.32 -36.19
N LEU A 151 10.07 16.35 -36.20
CA LEU A 151 11.50 16.23 -35.93
C LEU A 151 11.75 15.73 -34.49
N CYS A 152 11.15 16.37 -33.47
CA CYS A 152 11.29 15.96 -32.07
C CYS A 152 10.81 14.53 -31.80
N TRP A 153 9.79 14.06 -32.54
CA TRP A 153 9.32 12.68 -32.48
C TRP A 153 10.39 11.69 -32.97
N ASN A 154 11.12 12.03 -34.04
CA ASN A 154 12.20 11.22 -34.59
C ASN A 154 13.47 11.22 -33.73
N PHE A 155 13.69 12.24 -32.89
CA PHE A 155 14.84 12.36 -31.99
C PHE A 155 14.64 11.70 -30.61
N GLY A 156 13.59 10.89 -30.44
CA GLY A 156 13.47 9.99 -29.30
C GLY A 156 13.02 10.67 -28.01
N TYR A 157 11.87 11.36 -28.05
CA TYR A 157 11.08 11.58 -26.83
C TYR A 157 10.52 10.22 -26.35
N LYS A 158 11.40 9.37 -25.83
CA LYS A 158 11.05 8.04 -25.33
C LYS A 158 10.16 8.20 -24.11
N SER A 159 9.00 7.58 -24.18
CA SER A 159 8.07 7.43 -23.07
C SER A 159 8.79 6.95 -21.81
N VAL A 160 8.32 7.44 -20.65
CA VAL A 160 8.62 6.92 -19.31
C VAL A 160 8.77 5.40 -19.37
N TYR A 161 9.94 4.88 -18.98
CA TYR A 161 10.21 3.45 -19.00
C TYR A 161 9.13 2.72 -18.20
N ASN A 162 8.33 1.88 -18.87
CA ASN A 162 7.44 0.95 -18.19
C ASN A 162 8.28 -0.03 -17.36
N PHE A 163 7.74 -0.48 -16.23
CA PHE A 163 8.38 -1.49 -15.39
C PHE A 163 8.84 -2.69 -16.24
N PRO A 164 10.08 -3.20 -16.07
CA PRO A 164 10.60 -4.25 -16.93
C PRO A 164 9.70 -5.48 -16.95
N PHE A 165 9.31 -5.94 -18.14
CA PHE A 165 8.35 -7.03 -18.29
C PHE A 165 8.85 -8.38 -17.76
N PHE A 166 10.17 -8.54 -17.63
CA PHE A 166 10.80 -9.78 -17.15
C PHE A 166 10.86 -9.87 -15.62
N LEU A 167 10.54 -8.80 -14.90
CA LEU A 167 10.43 -8.81 -13.44
C LEU A 167 8.95 -8.90 -13.04
N SER A 168 8.66 -9.76 -12.07
CA SER A 168 7.38 -9.71 -11.37
C SER A 168 7.37 -8.52 -10.41
N LYS A 169 6.21 -7.87 -10.26
CA LYS A 169 6.02 -6.90 -9.19
C LYS A 169 5.99 -7.61 -7.84
N THR A 170 6.35 -6.89 -6.80
CA THR A 170 6.37 -7.37 -5.40
C THR A 170 5.02 -7.24 -4.70
N ASP A 171 3.95 -6.93 -5.44
CA ASP A 171 2.60 -6.85 -4.86
C ASP A 171 2.14 -8.26 -4.45
N GLU A 172 1.81 -8.45 -3.18
CA GLU A 172 1.23 -9.69 -2.65
C GLU A 172 -0.29 -9.58 -2.48
N GLU A 173 -1.00 -10.70 -2.66
CA GLU A 173 -2.44 -10.76 -2.49
C GLU A 173 -2.83 -10.85 -1.00
N ARG A 174 -3.92 -10.18 -0.62
CA ARG A 174 -4.40 -10.27 0.77
C ARG A 174 -5.07 -11.63 1.00
N ILE A 175 -4.74 -12.28 2.10
CA ILE A 175 -5.24 -13.63 2.40
C ILE A 175 -6.77 -13.70 2.45
N GLN A 176 -7.44 -12.60 2.84
CA GLN A 176 -8.89 -12.48 2.86
C GLN A 176 -9.53 -12.55 1.47
N ASN A 177 -8.80 -12.25 0.39
CA ASN A 177 -9.28 -12.37 -0.99
C ASN A 177 -9.22 -13.81 -1.50
N ILE A 178 -8.41 -14.65 -0.86
CA ILE A 178 -8.12 -16.03 -1.29
C ILE A 178 -8.29 -17.02 -0.12
N PRO A 179 -9.43 -17.01 0.60
CA PRO A 179 -9.62 -17.86 1.79
C PRO A 179 -9.53 -19.37 1.48
N HIS A 180 -9.72 -19.77 0.22
CA HIS A 180 -9.57 -21.15 -0.23
C HIS A 180 -8.13 -21.69 -0.11
N VAL A 181 -7.12 -20.81 -0.08
CA VAL A 181 -5.70 -21.18 0.05
C VAL A 181 -5.44 -21.98 1.33
N PHE A 182 -6.16 -21.67 2.42
CA PHE A 182 -6.05 -22.44 3.67
C PHE A 182 -6.50 -23.90 3.52
N LYS A 183 -7.46 -24.18 2.63
CA LYS A 183 -7.90 -25.55 2.33
C LYS A 183 -6.97 -26.22 1.31
N GLN A 184 -6.54 -25.47 0.31
CA GLN A 184 -5.70 -25.97 -0.78
C GLN A 184 -4.32 -26.42 -0.30
N TYR A 185 -3.70 -25.64 0.58
CA TYR A 185 -2.36 -25.90 1.11
C TYR A 185 -2.42 -26.37 2.57
N LYS A 186 -3.51 -27.04 2.95
CA LYS A 186 -3.61 -27.66 4.26
C LYS A 186 -2.43 -28.62 4.43
N ASP A 187 -1.77 -28.54 5.58
CA ASP A 187 -0.62 -29.37 5.95
C ASP A 187 0.64 -29.17 5.08
N THR A 188 0.75 -28.04 4.35
CA THR A 188 1.95 -27.66 3.61
C THR A 188 2.84 -26.73 4.44
N GLU A 189 4.14 -26.99 4.48
CA GLU A 189 5.10 -26.09 5.12
C GLU A 189 5.24 -24.78 4.32
N MET A 190 5.18 -23.65 5.02
CA MET A 190 5.32 -22.31 4.43
C MET A 190 6.32 -21.47 5.21
N TYR A 191 7.04 -20.60 4.51
CA TYR A 191 7.87 -19.59 5.13
C TYR A 191 7.00 -18.44 5.64
N SER A 192 7.07 -18.16 6.93
CA SER A 192 6.49 -16.95 7.52
C SER A 192 7.60 -15.91 7.64
N MET A 193 7.41 -14.76 7.01
CA MET A 193 8.32 -13.62 7.09
C MET A 193 7.58 -12.43 7.68
N GLU A 194 8.29 -11.64 8.48
CA GLU A 194 7.75 -10.37 8.96
C GLU A 194 7.67 -9.38 7.80
N LYS A 195 6.47 -8.83 7.57
CA LYS A 195 6.29 -7.74 6.63
C LYS A 195 6.81 -6.45 7.26
N LEU A 196 8.04 -6.07 6.92
CA LEU A 196 8.62 -4.82 7.36
C LEU A 196 7.91 -3.62 6.70
N ASP A 197 7.55 -2.62 7.51
CA ASP A 197 6.97 -1.36 7.06
C ASP A 197 7.98 -0.21 7.27
N GLY A 198 8.34 0.47 6.18
CA GLY A 198 9.21 1.65 6.18
C GLY A 198 10.58 1.41 5.54
N CYS A 199 11.36 2.48 5.41
CA CYS A 199 12.69 2.45 4.81
C CYS A 199 13.71 3.17 5.69
N LEU A 200 14.94 2.63 5.71
CA LEU A 200 16.13 3.27 6.24
C LEU A 200 16.82 4.09 5.15
N SER A 201 17.56 5.13 5.56
CA SER A 201 18.34 5.96 4.65
C SER A 201 19.52 5.18 4.09
N GLU A 202 19.90 5.47 2.84
CA GLU A 202 21.09 4.88 2.22
C GLU A 202 22.39 5.24 2.98
N ASN A 203 22.37 6.33 3.75
CA ASN A 203 23.50 6.79 4.54
C ASN A 203 23.60 6.12 5.93
N THR A 204 22.64 5.29 6.32
CA THR A 204 22.67 4.58 7.60
C THR A 204 23.88 3.64 7.67
N LEU A 205 24.62 3.70 8.77
CA LEU A 205 25.79 2.87 9.03
C LEU A 205 25.38 1.51 9.63
N ILE A 206 25.86 0.44 9.03
CA ILE A 206 25.69 -0.95 9.46
C ILE A 206 27.04 -1.50 9.92
N GLU A 207 27.04 -2.23 11.05
CA GLU A 207 28.21 -2.99 11.50
C GLU A 207 28.37 -4.26 10.65
N THR A 208 29.50 -4.36 9.97
CA THR A 208 29.90 -5.53 9.18
C THR A 208 31.10 -6.20 9.81
N ALA A 209 31.39 -7.45 9.43
CA ALA A 209 32.55 -8.20 9.96
C ALA A 209 33.90 -7.46 9.74
N TYR A 210 33.95 -6.53 8.78
CA TYR A 210 35.15 -5.74 8.45
C TYR A 210 35.01 -4.24 8.79
N GLY A 211 34.09 -3.89 9.70
CA GLY A 211 33.88 -2.53 10.17
C GLY A 211 32.56 -1.91 9.71
N LEU A 212 32.40 -0.61 9.92
CA LEU A 212 31.18 0.11 9.55
C LEU A 212 31.11 0.35 8.04
N LYS A 213 29.95 0.09 7.44
CA LYS A 213 29.64 0.40 6.04
C LYS A 213 28.28 1.06 5.93
N THR A 214 28.10 1.95 4.98
CA THR A 214 26.76 2.51 4.70
C THR A 214 25.90 1.50 3.94
N ILE A 215 24.57 1.61 4.06
CA ILE A 215 23.63 0.81 3.23
C ILE A 215 23.92 1.02 1.74
N LYS A 216 24.26 2.26 1.36
CA LYS A 216 24.68 2.62 0.00
C LYS A 216 25.87 1.79 -0.46
N GLU A 217 26.96 1.81 0.30
CA GLU A 217 28.16 1.04 -0.01
C GLU A 217 27.85 -0.45 -0.09
N ILE A 218 27.10 -1.01 0.86
CA ILE A 218 26.71 -2.42 0.87
C ILE A 218 25.97 -2.80 -0.41
N CYS A 219 25.03 -1.96 -0.86
CA CYS A 219 24.21 -2.22 -2.03
C CYS A 219 24.94 -1.97 -3.36
N GLU A 220 25.78 -0.93 -3.46
CA GLU A 220 26.58 -0.60 -4.64
C GLU A 220 27.70 -1.63 -4.86
N THR A 221 28.36 -2.07 -3.78
CA THR A 221 29.43 -3.07 -3.84
C THR A 221 28.92 -4.51 -3.87
N LYS A 222 27.61 -4.73 -3.71
CA LYS A 222 27.01 -6.06 -3.53
C LYS A 222 27.72 -6.87 -2.44
N TYR A 223 28.02 -6.21 -1.33
CA TYR A 223 28.68 -6.80 -0.17
C TYR A 223 27.91 -8.04 0.31
N SER A 224 28.57 -9.18 0.46
CA SER A 224 27.91 -10.48 0.66
C SER A 224 28.28 -11.19 1.96
N ASP A 225 29.15 -10.58 2.76
CA ASP A 225 29.53 -11.13 4.06
C ASP A 225 28.47 -10.80 5.14
N GLU A 226 28.84 -11.05 6.39
CA GLU A 226 27.95 -10.94 7.53
C GLU A 226 27.82 -9.51 8.06
N VAL A 227 26.60 -9.18 8.46
CA VAL A 227 26.23 -7.94 9.14
C VAL A 227 25.70 -8.27 10.53
N LEU A 228 25.93 -7.36 11.47
CA LEU A 228 25.42 -7.50 12.82
C LEU A 228 23.89 -7.31 12.79
N SER A 229 23.18 -8.30 13.31
CA SER A 229 21.73 -8.34 13.36
C SER A 229 21.28 -8.72 14.77
N TYR A 230 20.13 -8.25 15.21
CA TYR A 230 19.59 -8.62 16.52
C TYR A 230 18.50 -9.69 16.40
N ASN A 231 18.66 -10.77 17.16
CA ASN A 231 17.67 -11.83 17.25
C ASN A 231 16.66 -11.50 18.35
N THR A 232 15.45 -11.07 17.97
CA THR A 232 14.38 -10.68 18.91
C THR A 232 13.94 -11.80 19.85
N ASN A 233 13.98 -13.07 19.41
CA ASN A 233 13.59 -14.21 20.23
C ASN A 233 14.62 -14.52 21.32
N LYS A 234 15.90 -14.49 20.96
CA LYS A 234 17.01 -14.80 21.87
C LYS A 234 17.51 -13.58 22.64
N ARG A 235 17.14 -12.37 22.21
CA ARG A 235 17.62 -11.08 22.73
C ARG A 235 19.15 -10.93 22.68
N ILE A 236 19.77 -11.45 21.62
CA ILE A 236 21.23 -11.38 21.40
C ILE A 236 21.53 -10.83 20.02
N PHE A 237 22.69 -10.17 19.88
CA PHE A 237 23.25 -9.84 18.59
C PHE A 237 23.94 -11.06 17.97
N GLU A 238 23.66 -11.33 16.70
CA GLU A 238 24.28 -12.41 15.93
C GLU A 238 24.67 -11.91 14.54
N TRP A 239 25.72 -12.51 13.98
CA TRP A 239 26.22 -12.19 12.64
C TRP A 239 25.40 -12.97 11.61
N ASN A 240 24.76 -12.24 10.68
CA ASN A 240 23.88 -12.81 9.67
C ASN A 240 24.33 -12.40 8.26
N LYS A 241 24.25 -13.32 7.30
CA LYS A 241 24.57 -13.04 5.89
C LYS A 241 23.49 -12.19 5.24
N ILE A 242 23.91 -11.28 4.36
CA ILE A 242 22.99 -10.48 3.56
C ILE A 242 22.31 -11.36 2.50
N ILE A 243 20.98 -11.39 2.51
CA ILE A 243 20.15 -12.18 1.59
C ILE A 243 19.75 -11.41 0.31
N GLY A 244 19.93 -10.09 0.29
CA GLY A 244 19.60 -9.26 -0.87
C GLY A 244 20.00 -7.80 -0.72
N HIS A 245 20.01 -7.07 -1.84
CA HIS A 245 20.42 -5.66 -1.92
C HIS A 245 19.42 -4.85 -2.73
N SER A 246 18.83 -3.83 -2.13
CA SER A 246 17.97 -2.89 -2.84
C SER A 246 18.09 -1.49 -2.24
N ILE A 247 18.17 -0.49 -3.11
CA ILE A 247 17.98 0.92 -2.75
C ILE A 247 16.79 1.40 -3.55
N ILE A 248 15.82 1.99 -2.86
CA ILE A 248 14.62 2.56 -3.45
C ILE A 248 14.72 4.07 -3.29
N GLN A 249 14.52 4.82 -4.37
CA GLN A 249 14.44 6.27 -4.26
C GLN A 249 13.20 6.64 -3.44
N ASN A 250 13.42 7.20 -2.26
CA ASN A 250 12.36 7.56 -1.33
C ASN A 250 12.39 9.06 -1.03
N ASN A 251 11.27 9.72 -1.28
CA ASN A 251 11.08 11.15 -1.04
C ASN A 251 10.13 11.41 0.14
N ASN A 252 10.09 10.49 1.10
CA ASN A 252 9.38 10.66 2.36
C ASN A 252 10.09 11.66 3.27
N ASP A 253 9.36 12.15 4.28
CA ASP A 253 9.93 12.98 5.33
C ASP A 253 10.87 12.10 6.17
N TRP A 254 12.13 12.53 6.22
CA TRP A 254 13.21 11.88 6.94
C TRP A 254 13.36 12.53 8.31
N TYR A 255 13.46 11.69 9.32
CA TYR A 255 13.67 12.07 10.71
C TYR A 255 15.05 11.55 11.12
N GLU A 256 15.82 12.39 11.80
CA GLU A 256 17.09 12.01 12.37
C GLU A 256 16.86 11.67 13.85
N ILE A 257 17.26 10.47 14.25
CA ILE A 257 17.13 9.97 15.61
C ILE A 257 18.54 9.71 16.14
N GLU A 258 18.86 10.31 17.28
CA GLU A 258 20.08 10.00 18.03
C GLU A 258 19.78 8.82 18.99
N LEU A 259 20.56 7.75 18.86
CA LEU A 259 20.46 6.56 19.71
C LEU A 259 21.26 6.74 21.00
N GLU A 260 20.99 5.91 22.02
CA GLU A 260 21.72 5.95 23.31
C GLU A 260 23.25 5.80 23.17
N ASN A 261 23.70 5.10 22.12
CA ASN A 261 25.12 4.94 21.81
C ASN A 261 25.74 6.11 21.02
N GLY A 262 25.00 7.22 20.86
CA GLY A 262 25.42 8.42 20.12
C GLY A 262 25.39 8.27 18.60
N LYS A 263 24.88 7.16 18.05
CA LYS A 263 24.73 6.99 16.60
C LYS A 263 23.49 7.74 16.11
N LEU A 264 23.65 8.45 15.00
CA LEU A 264 22.54 9.09 14.29
C LEU A 264 22.00 8.14 13.23
N VAL A 265 20.68 7.94 13.21
CA VAL A 265 19.99 7.15 12.18
C VAL A 265 18.93 8.02 11.52
N THR A 266 18.95 8.06 10.19
CA THR A 266 17.95 8.77 9.40
C THR A 266 16.90 7.81 8.87
N ILE A 267 15.63 8.04 9.23
CA ILE A 267 14.54 7.08 9.04
C ILE A 267 13.27 7.79 8.55
N THR A 268 12.50 7.10 7.71
CA THR A 268 11.19 7.58 7.27
C THR A 268 10.17 7.65 8.41
N GLY A 269 9.34 8.70 8.46
CA GLY A 269 8.38 8.91 9.56
C GLY A 269 7.34 7.80 9.78
N ASP A 270 7.04 6.98 8.77
CA ASP A 270 6.12 5.84 8.89
C ASP A 270 6.79 4.54 9.36
N HIS A 271 8.12 4.51 9.41
CA HIS A 271 8.87 3.37 9.97
C HIS A 271 8.53 3.23 11.45
N LYS A 272 8.38 1.99 11.90
CA LYS A 272 8.12 1.69 13.31
C LYS A 272 9.43 1.42 14.01
N VAL A 273 9.66 2.10 15.13
CA VAL A 273 10.79 1.85 16.02
C VAL A 273 10.28 1.30 17.34
N PHE A 274 11.12 0.54 18.04
CA PHE A 274 10.76 -0.06 19.32
C PHE A 274 11.09 0.91 20.47
N LEU A 275 10.08 1.17 21.31
CA LEU A 275 10.22 1.99 22.51
C LEU A 275 10.38 1.07 23.72
N SER A 276 11.57 1.07 24.32
CA SER A 276 11.94 0.13 25.38
C SER A 276 11.16 0.35 26.68
N LYS A 277 10.95 1.62 27.07
CA LYS A 277 10.15 2.00 28.25
C LYS A 277 8.70 1.52 28.18
N GLU A 278 8.10 1.58 26.99
CA GLU A 278 6.68 1.30 26.78
C GLU A 278 6.44 -0.11 26.19
N ASN A 279 7.51 -0.85 25.90
CA ASN A 279 7.52 -2.19 25.31
C ASN A 279 6.57 -2.32 24.10
N ARG A 280 6.64 -1.34 23.18
CA ARG A 280 5.76 -1.26 22.01
C ARG A 280 6.46 -0.64 20.81
N TYR A 281 5.94 -0.94 19.62
CA TYR A 281 6.34 -0.26 18.39
C TYR A 281 5.53 1.01 18.18
N GLU A 282 6.20 2.10 17.81
CA GLU A 282 5.57 3.38 17.46
C GLU A 282 6.18 3.93 16.17
N LYS A 283 5.39 4.68 15.39
CA LYS A 283 5.90 5.32 14.17
C LYS A 283 6.84 6.47 14.53
N VAL A 284 7.93 6.60 13.78
CA VAL A 284 8.93 7.66 13.99
C VAL A 284 8.31 9.06 14.04
N LYS A 285 7.33 9.35 13.19
CA LYS A 285 6.64 10.66 13.17
C LYS A 285 5.79 10.95 14.41
N ASN A 286 5.53 9.95 15.24
CA ASN A 286 4.72 10.06 16.47
C ASN A 286 5.60 10.07 17.73
N LEU A 287 6.93 9.99 17.59
CA LEU A 287 7.87 10.01 18.70
C LEU A 287 7.85 11.38 19.40
N LYS A 288 8.10 11.36 20.71
CA LYS A 288 8.32 12.52 21.56
C LYS A 288 9.80 12.64 21.91
N ASP A 289 10.23 13.83 22.31
CA ASP A 289 11.64 14.12 22.61
C ASP A 289 12.20 13.28 23.79
N ASP A 290 11.35 12.71 24.65
CA ASP A 290 11.72 11.88 25.81
C ASP A 290 11.64 10.36 25.56
N ASP A 291 11.25 9.96 24.35
CA ASP A 291 11.14 8.56 23.94
C ASP A 291 12.53 7.97 23.71
N ILE A 292 12.83 6.89 24.43
CA ILE A 292 14.07 6.13 24.22
C ILE A 292 13.79 5.06 23.17
N VAL A 293 14.41 5.25 22.01
CA VAL A 293 14.38 4.30 20.91
C VAL A 293 15.52 3.31 21.10
N GLU A 294 15.18 2.05 21.37
CA GLU A 294 16.15 0.97 21.21
C GLU A 294 16.13 0.58 19.74
N PHE A 295 17.24 0.84 19.05
CA PHE A 295 17.45 0.30 17.72
C PHE A 295 17.83 -1.17 17.86
N ILE A 296 16.84 -2.02 17.60
CA ILE A 296 16.93 -3.47 17.48
C ILE A 296 17.62 -3.81 16.16
#